data_AF-A0A7C4G1T9-F1
#
_entry.id   AF-A0A7C4G1T9-F1
#
_cell.length_a   1.000
_cell.length_b   1.000
_cell.length_c   1.000
_cell.angle_alpha   90.00
_cell.angle_beta   90.00
_cell.angle_gamma   90.00
#
_symmetry.space_group_name_H-M   'P 1'
#
loop_
_entity.id
_entity.type
_entity.pdbx_description
1 polymer ?
#
loop_
_entity_poly.entity_id
_entity_poly.type
_entity_poly.pdbx_seq_one_letter_code
_entity_poly.pdbx_strand_id
1 'polypeptide(L)'
;MRGIGLSRALLLLFPASAALLGQPGQIAKIAYVEGPVMILRYGSQTPEKAELGTTLFRGDQIKTFSGKCQLNVTAGGLLRLSPNTTMMFTTRDEEDALKLSVMVKNAHKQWLRNARQVLGLDPEEPWRMRMLEVERDDEAAPPSEPMVRRAPAPEPAASSEEQIVSEYRTLLPAVMQAEKKPWHTRFEYIANAVKTGSGYRVAYKTYCLIETGPDKGKDHPCYEFDSVLDLGAIRQAVADMKRRLGR
;
A
#
# COMPACT_ATOMS: atom_id res chain seq x y z
N MET A 1 57.66 -59.14 -11.80
CA MET A 1 57.45 -59.53 -10.39
C MET A 1 57.07 -58.29 -9.60
N ARG A 2 56.03 -58.35 -8.72
CA ARG A 2 55.63 -57.33 -7.71
C ARG A 2 55.30 -55.92 -8.27
N GLY A 3 54.30 -55.18 -7.81
CA GLY A 3 53.34 -55.39 -6.72
C GLY A 3 53.38 -54.22 -5.73
N ILE A 4 52.22 -53.82 -5.17
CA ILE A 4 52.00 -52.61 -4.32
C ILE A 4 52.03 -51.31 -5.14
N GLY A 5 51.04 -50.40 -5.12
CA GLY A 5 49.68 -50.46 -4.57
C GLY A 5 49.45 -49.61 -3.31
N LEU A 6 48.93 -48.38 -3.45
CA LEU A 6 48.42 -47.59 -2.31
C LEU A 6 47.13 -46.81 -2.66
N SER A 7 46.33 -46.54 -1.64
CA SER A 7 44.89 -46.25 -1.72
C SER A 7 44.51 -44.76 -1.74
N ARG A 8 43.33 -44.49 -2.33
CA ARG A 8 42.28 -43.55 -1.89
C ARG A 8 42.67 -42.12 -1.44
N ALA A 9 42.15 -41.14 -2.19
CA ALA A 9 41.55 -39.92 -1.62
C ALA A 9 40.46 -39.35 -2.56
N LEU A 10 39.31 -40.02 -2.68
CA LEU A 10 38.15 -39.47 -3.42
C LEU A 10 37.44 -38.44 -2.52
N LEU A 11 37.86 -37.18 -2.63
CA LEU A 11 37.36 -36.09 -1.80
C LEU A 11 36.03 -35.58 -2.38
N LEU A 12 34.93 -36.20 -1.96
CA LEU A 12 33.57 -35.79 -2.32
C LEU A 12 33.27 -34.42 -1.70
N LEU A 13 33.49 -33.36 -2.48
CA LEU A 13 32.99 -32.02 -2.19
C LEU A 13 31.47 -32.02 -2.30
N PHE A 14 30.79 -32.32 -1.19
CA PHE A 14 29.36 -32.05 -1.04
C PHE A 14 29.12 -30.56 -1.33
N PRO A 15 28.21 -30.20 -2.25
CA PRO A 15 27.77 -28.82 -2.35
C PRO A 15 27.08 -28.47 -1.03
N ALA A 16 27.70 -27.58 -0.25
CA ALA A 16 27.11 -27.08 0.97
C ALA A 16 25.87 -26.27 0.61
N SER A 17 24.71 -26.93 0.65
CA SER A 17 23.39 -26.30 0.52
C SER A 17 23.14 -25.43 1.75
N ALA A 18 23.79 -24.26 1.76
CA ALA A 18 23.61 -23.21 2.75
C ALA A 18 22.18 -22.68 2.64
N ALA A 19 21.26 -23.34 3.35
CA ALA A 19 19.90 -22.88 3.52
C ALA A 19 19.94 -21.41 3.98
N LEU A 20 19.10 -20.56 3.36
CA LEU A 20 19.12 -19.13 3.63
C LEU A 20 18.58 -18.84 5.04
N LEU A 21 19.47 -18.90 6.03
CA LEU A 21 19.35 -18.15 7.27
C LEU A 21 19.39 -16.66 6.91
N GLY A 22 18.23 -16.13 6.54
CA GLY A 22 18.07 -14.73 6.15
C GLY A 22 18.58 -13.82 7.25
N GLN A 23 19.34 -12.78 6.88
CA GLN A 23 19.93 -11.89 7.87
C GLN A 23 18.83 -11.20 8.69
N PRO A 24 18.97 -11.10 10.02
CA PRO A 24 17.94 -10.53 10.88
C PRO A 24 17.61 -9.09 10.44
N GLY A 25 16.33 -8.84 10.13
CA GLY A 25 15.85 -7.57 9.59
C GLY A 25 15.59 -7.55 8.08
N GLN A 26 15.99 -8.57 7.31
CA GLN A 26 15.67 -8.69 5.88
C GLN A 26 14.15 -8.86 5.65
N ILE A 27 13.53 -7.91 4.95
CA ILE A 27 12.09 -7.97 4.59
C ILE A 27 11.88 -8.50 3.19
N ALA A 28 12.74 -8.14 2.24
CA ALA A 28 12.58 -8.50 0.84
C ALA A 28 13.92 -8.57 0.11
N LYS A 29 13.88 -9.13 -1.10
CA LYS A 29 14.99 -9.14 -2.06
C LYS A 29 14.45 -8.78 -3.45
N ILE A 30 15.15 -7.92 -4.17
CA ILE A 30 14.80 -7.56 -5.55
C ILE A 30 14.98 -8.79 -6.44
N ALA A 31 13.89 -9.25 -7.04
CA ALA A 31 13.83 -10.42 -7.92
C ALA A 31 13.73 -10.03 -9.42
N TYR A 32 13.37 -8.78 -9.71
CA TYR A 32 13.42 -8.18 -11.04
C TYR A 32 13.52 -6.66 -10.93
N VAL A 33 14.26 -6.03 -11.83
CA VAL A 33 14.32 -4.57 -11.99
C VAL A 33 14.46 -4.22 -13.46
N GLU A 34 13.70 -3.21 -13.89
CA GLU A 34 13.65 -2.73 -15.27
C GLU A 34 13.65 -1.19 -15.24
N GLY A 35 14.53 -0.55 -16.01
CA GLY A 35 14.60 0.91 -16.07
C GLY A 35 15.03 1.59 -14.75
N PRO A 36 14.74 2.90 -14.58
CA PRO A 36 15.16 3.67 -13.42
C PRO A 36 14.33 3.36 -12.16
N VAL A 37 14.97 2.66 -11.22
CA VAL A 37 14.48 2.36 -9.87
C VAL A 37 15.61 2.63 -8.88
N MET A 38 15.32 3.31 -7.78
CA MET A 38 16.32 3.65 -6.74
C MET A 38 15.83 3.22 -5.36
N ILE A 39 16.79 3.01 -4.46
CA ILE A 39 16.60 2.68 -3.05
C ILE A 39 17.23 3.82 -2.23
N LEU A 40 16.53 4.32 -1.22
CA LEU A 40 17.11 5.13 -0.15
C LEU A 40 17.20 4.25 1.10
N ARG A 41 18.42 4.02 1.58
CA ARG A 41 18.67 3.21 2.78
C ARG A 41 18.26 3.93 4.03
N TYR A 42 17.79 3.20 5.03
CA TYR A 42 17.59 3.78 6.36
C TYR A 42 18.88 4.42 6.89
N GLY A 43 18.80 5.68 7.33
CA GLY A 43 19.97 6.47 7.77
C GLY A 43 20.84 7.06 6.65
N SER A 44 20.66 6.68 5.38
CA SER A 44 21.39 7.28 4.25
C SER A 44 20.69 8.53 3.70
N GLN A 45 21.49 9.46 3.15
CA GLN A 45 21.00 10.62 2.40
C GLN A 45 21.18 10.47 0.88
N THR A 46 21.99 9.50 0.44
CA THR A 46 22.30 9.25 -0.97
C THR A 46 21.49 8.04 -1.48
N PRO A 47 20.61 8.22 -2.48
CA PRO A 47 19.89 7.09 -3.07
C PRO A 47 20.81 6.24 -3.95
N GLU A 48 20.74 4.93 -3.74
CA GLU A 48 21.42 3.88 -4.50
C GLU A 48 20.55 3.44 -5.69
N LYS A 49 21.17 3.01 -6.79
CA LYS A 49 20.44 2.36 -7.88
C LYS A 49 19.99 0.96 -7.42
N ALA A 50 18.75 0.58 -7.74
CA ALA A 50 18.26 -0.76 -7.46
C ALA A 50 18.86 -1.77 -8.46
N GLU A 51 19.37 -2.91 -7.95
CA GLU A 51 19.96 -3.97 -8.77
C GLU A 51 19.29 -5.33 -8.51
N LEU A 52 19.52 -6.28 -9.42
CA LEU A 52 18.98 -7.63 -9.27
C LEU A 52 19.63 -8.32 -8.05
N GLY A 53 18.80 -8.81 -7.15
CA GLY A 53 19.25 -9.48 -5.93
C GLY A 53 19.56 -8.54 -4.76
N THR A 54 19.40 -7.22 -4.88
CA THR A 54 19.59 -6.30 -3.74
C THR A 54 18.60 -6.63 -2.62
N THR A 55 19.12 -6.79 -1.39
CA THR A 55 18.31 -7.00 -0.17
C THR A 55 17.74 -5.68 0.35
N LEU A 56 16.53 -5.72 0.92
CA LEU A 56 15.80 -4.58 1.48
C LEU A 56 15.43 -4.85 2.96
N PHE A 57 15.62 -3.82 3.80
CA PHE A 57 15.51 -3.89 5.26
C PHE A 57 14.42 -2.96 5.83
N ARG A 58 14.17 -3.02 7.15
CA ARG A 58 13.29 -2.05 7.85
C ARG A 58 13.86 -0.64 7.72
N GLY A 59 12.98 0.32 7.41
CA GLY A 59 13.32 1.71 7.16
C GLY A 59 13.79 2.04 5.74
N ASP A 60 14.06 1.03 4.89
CA ASP A 60 14.39 1.28 3.48
C ASP A 60 13.18 1.82 2.71
N GLN A 61 13.45 2.73 1.77
CA GLN A 61 12.46 3.28 0.84
C GLN A 61 12.86 2.94 -0.60
N ILE A 62 11.97 2.28 -1.34
CA ILE A 62 12.14 1.99 -2.77
C ILE A 62 11.21 2.88 -3.59
N LYS A 63 11.71 3.42 -4.70
CA LYS A 63 10.89 4.23 -5.61
C LYS A 63 11.25 3.96 -7.07
N THR A 64 10.23 3.61 -7.85
CA THR A 64 10.28 3.48 -9.30
C THR A 64 10.02 4.84 -9.95
N PHE A 65 10.74 5.16 -11.02
CA PHE A 65 10.37 6.24 -11.96
C PHE A 65 9.59 5.60 -13.12
N SER A 66 10.02 5.77 -14.38
CA SER A 66 9.50 5.00 -15.52
C SER A 66 9.80 3.49 -15.44
N GLY A 67 10.66 3.05 -14.51
CA GLY A 67 11.01 1.65 -14.30
C GLY A 67 9.95 0.79 -13.59
N LYS A 68 10.20 -0.52 -13.55
CA LYS A 68 9.38 -1.52 -12.83
C LYS A 68 10.26 -2.34 -11.87
N CYS A 69 9.68 -2.88 -10.81
CA CYS A 69 10.41 -3.75 -9.88
C CYS A 69 9.54 -4.90 -9.35
N GLN A 70 10.13 -6.07 -9.14
CA GLN A 70 9.50 -7.20 -8.46
C GLN A 70 10.34 -7.58 -7.23
N LEU A 71 9.67 -7.79 -6.11
CA LEU A 71 10.26 -8.10 -4.81
C LEU A 71 9.77 -9.46 -4.32
N ASN A 72 10.70 -10.32 -3.93
CA ASN A 72 10.38 -11.51 -3.14
C ASN A 72 10.46 -11.10 -1.67
N VAL A 73 9.31 -11.10 -0.98
CA VAL A 73 9.19 -10.77 0.44
C VAL A 73 9.52 -12.01 1.28
N THR A 74 10.32 -11.87 2.35
CA THR A 74 10.76 -12.98 3.22
C THR A 74 9.60 -13.79 3.80
N ALA A 75 8.42 -13.18 3.94
CA ALA A 75 7.17 -13.82 4.35
C ALA A 75 6.50 -14.69 3.26
N GLY A 76 7.18 -15.00 2.15
CA GLY A 76 6.68 -15.84 1.05
C GLY A 76 5.83 -15.12 0.00
N GLY A 77 5.69 -13.79 0.10
CA GLY A 77 4.91 -12.98 -0.84
C GLY A 77 5.70 -12.49 -2.06
N LEU A 78 5.03 -12.37 -3.20
CA LEU A 78 5.54 -11.68 -4.39
C LEU A 78 4.89 -10.29 -4.47
N LEU A 79 5.69 -9.22 -4.52
CA LEU A 79 5.19 -7.86 -4.70
C LEU A 79 5.71 -7.26 -6.00
N ARG A 80 4.84 -6.59 -6.77
CA ARG A 80 5.19 -5.88 -8.01
C ARG A 80 4.94 -4.39 -7.84
N LEU A 81 5.95 -3.59 -8.18
CA LEU A 81 5.89 -2.14 -8.17
C LEU A 81 5.81 -1.64 -9.62
N SER A 82 4.69 -0.99 -9.94
CA SER A 82 4.46 -0.27 -11.19
C SER A 82 5.37 0.96 -11.30
N PRO A 83 5.47 1.61 -12.48
CA PRO A 83 6.10 2.92 -12.61
C PRO A 83 5.54 3.97 -11.64
N ASN A 84 6.35 4.97 -11.32
CA ASN A 84 6.07 6.12 -10.45
C ASN A 84 5.57 5.76 -9.04
N THR A 85 5.83 4.54 -8.58
CA THR A 85 5.41 4.01 -7.27
C THR A 85 6.49 4.29 -6.23
N THR A 86 6.08 4.81 -5.07
CA THR A 86 6.95 5.00 -3.90
C THR A 86 6.47 4.10 -2.77
N MET A 87 7.36 3.31 -2.18
CA MET A 87 7.05 2.45 -1.04
C MET A 87 8.16 2.54 0.03
N MET A 88 7.77 2.51 1.29
CA MET A 88 8.68 2.48 2.45
C MET A 88 8.32 1.28 3.32
N PHE A 89 9.34 0.57 3.81
CA PHE A 89 9.16 -0.54 4.73
C PHE A 89 9.21 -0.06 6.18
N THR A 90 8.07 0.33 6.73
CA THR A 90 8.00 0.85 8.11
C THR A 90 8.34 -0.21 9.16
N THR A 91 8.94 0.24 10.26
CA THR A 91 8.79 -0.41 11.57
C THR A 91 7.30 -0.45 11.97
N ARG A 92 6.92 -1.29 12.94
CA ARG A 92 5.50 -1.47 13.33
C ARG A 92 5.18 -0.74 14.65
N ASP A 93 6.06 0.18 15.01
CA ASP A 93 6.16 0.80 16.33
C ASP A 93 5.62 2.22 16.20
N GLU A 94 4.43 2.45 16.76
CA GLU A 94 3.53 3.54 16.32
C GLU A 94 4.08 4.96 16.59
N GLU A 95 4.95 5.12 17.59
CA GLU A 95 5.57 6.42 17.93
C GLU A 95 6.49 6.98 16.84
N ASP A 96 7.14 6.12 16.03
CA ASP A 96 8.05 6.58 14.97
C ASP A 96 7.33 6.97 13.68
N ALA A 97 6.07 6.59 13.49
CA ALA A 97 5.30 6.89 12.28
C ALA A 97 5.20 8.41 12.01
N LEU A 98 5.05 9.23 13.07
CA LEU A 98 5.00 10.68 12.96
C LEU A 98 6.35 11.28 12.52
N LYS A 99 7.46 10.86 13.15
CA LYS A 99 8.83 11.29 12.79
C LYS A 99 9.17 10.89 11.35
N LEU A 100 8.86 9.64 10.99
CA LEU A 100 8.98 9.12 9.63
C LEU A 100 8.17 9.95 8.62
N SER A 101 6.95 10.39 8.95
CA SER A 101 6.14 11.20 8.01
C SER A 101 6.80 12.54 7.62
N VAL A 102 7.54 13.16 8.55
CA VAL A 102 8.28 14.41 8.31
C VAL A 102 9.60 14.12 7.60
N MET A 103 10.34 13.11 8.05
CA MET A 103 11.58 12.66 7.41
C MET A 103 11.35 12.25 5.96
N VAL A 104 10.31 11.47 5.65
CA VAL A 104 9.96 11.03 4.29
C VAL A 104 9.59 12.21 3.39
N LYS A 105 8.87 13.22 3.88
CA LYS A 105 8.56 14.43 3.07
C LYS A 105 9.83 15.21 2.71
N ASN A 106 10.76 15.35 3.65
CA ASN A 106 12.03 16.06 3.43
C ASN A 106 13.02 15.23 2.59
N ALA A 107 13.13 13.93 2.87
CA ALA A 107 13.90 12.97 2.10
C ALA A 107 13.39 12.89 0.66
N HIS A 108 12.07 12.82 0.42
CA HIS A 108 11.52 12.80 -0.94
C HIS A 108 11.88 14.08 -1.72
N LYS A 109 11.85 15.26 -1.08
CA LYS A 109 12.31 16.52 -1.69
C LYS A 109 13.81 16.50 -2.00
N GLN A 110 14.66 15.99 -1.10
CA GLN A 110 16.11 15.90 -1.36
C GLN A 110 16.46 14.84 -2.41
N TRP A 111 15.83 13.67 -2.32
CA TRP A 111 15.93 12.54 -3.24
C TRP A 111 15.55 12.95 -4.66
N LEU A 112 14.51 13.78 -4.84
CA LEU A 112 14.15 14.32 -6.16
C LEU A 112 15.24 15.24 -6.74
N ARG A 113 15.99 15.97 -5.90
CA ARG A 113 17.14 16.77 -6.35
C ARG A 113 18.33 15.87 -6.71
N ASN A 114 18.70 14.94 -5.82
CA ASN A 114 19.83 14.03 -6.01
C ASN A 114 19.61 13.10 -7.24
N ALA A 115 18.42 12.55 -7.41
CA ALA A 115 18.14 11.60 -8.49
C ALA A 115 18.09 12.26 -9.89
N ARG A 116 17.75 13.56 -10.00
CA ARG A 116 17.92 14.32 -11.25
C ARG A 116 19.39 14.35 -11.67
N GLN A 117 20.29 14.63 -10.72
CA GLN A 117 21.74 14.68 -10.95
C GLN A 117 22.35 13.31 -11.28
N VAL A 118 21.83 12.22 -10.69
CA VAL A 118 22.32 10.85 -10.93
C VAL A 118 21.78 10.23 -12.21
N LEU A 119 20.54 10.56 -12.62
CA LEU A 119 19.88 9.93 -13.78
C LEU A 119 19.95 10.75 -15.07
N GLY A 120 20.49 11.98 -15.04
CA GLY A 120 20.63 12.83 -16.24
C GLY A 120 19.29 13.23 -16.86
N LEU A 121 18.24 13.36 -16.05
CA LEU A 121 16.89 13.72 -16.52
C LEU A 121 16.82 15.23 -16.80
N ASP A 122 16.46 15.57 -18.04
CA ASP A 122 16.36 16.96 -18.51
C ASP A 122 15.39 17.81 -17.64
N PRO A 123 15.67 19.11 -17.43
CA PRO A 123 14.94 19.91 -16.46
C PRO A 123 13.57 20.40 -16.94
N GLU A 124 13.24 20.29 -18.23
CA GLU A 124 12.12 20.99 -18.87
C GLU A 124 10.88 20.14 -19.22
N GLU A 125 10.80 18.86 -18.85
CA GLU A 125 9.50 18.17 -18.91
C GLU A 125 8.54 18.70 -17.82
N PRO A 126 7.36 19.25 -18.19
CA PRO A 126 6.56 20.05 -17.28
C PRO A 126 5.68 19.20 -16.36
N TRP A 127 6.19 18.86 -15.18
CA TRP A 127 5.45 18.33 -14.03
C TRP A 127 4.48 19.39 -13.45
N ARG A 128 3.55 19.89 -14.27
CA ARG A 128 2.44 20.78 -13.88
C ARG A 128 1.47 20.02 -12.97
N MET A 129 1.84 19.86 -11.70
CA MET A 129 0.85 19.75 -10.64
C MET A 129 0.01 21.03 -10.67
N ARG A 130 -1.19 20.96 -11.26
CA ARG A 130 -2.26 21.88 -10.88
C ARG A 130 -2.57 21.60 -9.41
N MET A 131 -1.93 22.35 -8.51
CA MET A 131 -2.57 22.60 -7.23
C MET A 131 -3.83 23.40 -7.57
N LEU A 132 -4.98 22.75 -7.49
CA LEU A 132 -6.24 23.46 -7.31
C LEU A 132 -6.18 24.01 -5.90
N GLU A 133 -5.83 25.29 -5.79
CA GLU A 133 -6.04 26.07 -4.57
C GLU A 133 -7.56 26.15 -4.40
N VAL A 134 -8.07 25.35 -3.46
CA VAL A 134 -9.47 25.38 -3.06
C VAL A 134 -9.62 26.52 -2.07
N GLU A 135 -10.01 27.68 -2.59
CA GLU A 135 -10.55 28.76 -1.77
C GLU A 135 -11.70 28.19 -0.91
N ARG A 136 -11.70 28.56 0.37
CA ARG A 136 -12.76 28.23 1.32
C ARG A 136 -13.37 29.54 1.78
N ASP A 137 -14.63 29.74 1.45
CA ASP A 137 -15.45 30.75 2.10
C ASP A 137 -15.83 30.26 3.50
N ASP A 138 -15.28 30.90 4.54
CA ASP A 138 -15.61 30.63 5.94
C ASP A 138 -16.95 31.30 6.30
N GLU A 139 -18.08 30.69 5.91
CA GLU A 139 -19.41 31.18 6.32
C GLU A 139 -19.74 30.78 7.77
N ALA A 140 -20.21 31.74 8.56
CA ALA A 140 -20.23 31.67 10.02
C ALA A 140 -21.40 30.85 10.61
N ALA A 141 -21.12 30.11 11.68
CA ALA A 141 -22.12 29.32 12.41
C ALA A 141 -23.03 30.20 13.30
N PRO A 142 -24.35 29.93 13.37
CA PRO A 142 -25.26 30.58 14.32
C PRO A 142 -25.06 30.03 15.75
N PRO A 143 -25.39 30.83 16.80
CA PRO A 143 -25.20 30.44 18.20
C PRO A 143 -26.20 29.38 18.69
N SER A 144 -25.77 28.61 19.70
CA SER A 144 -26.50 27.44 20.23
C SER A 144 -27.49 27.79 21.37
N GLU A 145 -28.72 27.28 21.29
CA GLU A 145 -29.67 27.28 22.41
C GLU A 145 -29.45 26.11 23.40
N PRO A 146 -29.66 26.32 24.72
CA PRO A 146 -29.45 25.28 25.73
C PRO A 146 -30.67 24.38 25.95
N MET A 147 -30.76 23.24 25.23
CA MET A 147 -31.81 22.24 25.50
C MET A 147 -31.56 21.43 26.78
N VAL A 148 -32.55 21.42 27.67
CA VAL A 148 -32.54 20.66 28.94
C VAL A 148 -32.53 19.15 28.68
N ARG A 149 -31.43 18.46 29.06
CA ARG A 149 -31.32 17.00 28.94
C ARG A 149 -31.95 16.28 30.13
N ARG A 150 -33.15 15.74 29.91
CA ARG A 150 -33.80 14.72 30.76
C ARG A 150 -32.97 13.43 30.73
N ALA A 151 -32.80 12.76 31.87
CA ALA A 151 -32.03 11.52 31.93
C ALA A 151 -32.74 10.39 31.14
N PRO A 152 -32.04 9.66 30.23
CA PRO A 152 -32.63 8.59 29.44
C PRO A 152 -32.75 7.28 30.24
N ALA A 153 -33.81 6.52 29.99
CA ALA A 153 -33.92 5.13 30.38
C ALA A 153 -33.04 4.24 29.47
N PRO A 154 -32.62 3.04 29.91
CA PRO A 154 -31.81 2.14 29.08
C PRO A 154 -32.61 1.56 27.89
N GLU A 155 -32.33 2.06 26.69
CA GLU A 155 -32.86 1.51 25.44
C GLU A 155 -32.16 0.19 25.04
N PRO A 156 -32.83 -0.70 24.28
CA PRO A 156 -32.24 -1.96 23.83
C PRO A 156 -31.14 -1.72 22.78
N ALA A 157 -29.89 -2.04 23.13
CA ALA A 157 -28.69 -1.74 22.35
C ALA A 157 -28.66 -2.27 20.90
N ALA A 158 -29.54 -3.22 20.56
CA ALA A 158 -29.66 -3.84 19.23
C ALA A 158 -29.95 -2.82 18.10
N SER A 159 -30.62 -1.70 18.39
CA SER A 159 -30.84 -0.62 17.42
C SER A 159 -29.51 -0.04 16.88
N SER A 160 -28.53 0.15 17.77
CA SER A 160 -27.26 0.80 17.43
C SER A 160 -26.33 -0.05 16.56
N GLU A 161 -26.40 -1.39 16.65
CA GLU A 161 -25.56 -2.29 15.87
C GLU A 161 -25.98 -2.26 14.39
N GLU A 162 -27.25 -2.62 14.10
CA GLU A 162 -27.72 -2.71 12.72
C GLU A 162 -27.90 -1.34 12.05
N GLN A 163 -28.15 -0.26 12.81
CA GLN A 163 -28.17 1.10 12.26
C GLN A 163 -26.80 1.50 11.68
N ILE A 164 -25.71 1.24 12.42
CA ILE A 164 -24.33 1.53 11.97
C ILE A 164 -23.97 0.68 10.74
N VAL A 165 -24.36 -0.59 10.73
CA VAL A 165 -24.08 -1.52 9.64
C VAL A 165 -24.92 -1.18 8.39
N SER A 166 -26.18 -0.81 8.55
CA SER A 166 -27.06 -0.34 7.46
C SER A 166 -26.56 0.99 6.85
N GLU A 167 -26.09 1.92 7.70
CA GLU A 167 -25.45 3.15 7.25
C GLU A 167 -24.15 2.87 6.48
N TYR A 168 -23.29 1.97 6.96
CA TYR A 168 -22.12 1.50 6.21
C TYR A 168 -22.49 0.94 4.83
N ARG A 169 -23.50 0.06 4.78
CA ARG A 169 -23.97 -0.55 3.52
C ARG A 169 -24.47 0.48 2.52
N THR A 170 -25.06 1.57 3.00
CA THR A 170 -25.59 2.68 2.20
C THR A 170 -24.48 3.61 1.71
N LEU A 171 -23.47 3.88 2.54
CA LEU A 171 -22.36 4.79 2.21
C LEU A 171 -21.31 4.17 1.28
N LEU A 172 -20.98 2.88 1.43
CA LEU A 172 -19.89 2.25 0.67
C LEU A 172 -20.05 2.41 -0.86
N PRO A 173 -21.22 2.14 -1.48
CA PRO A 173 -21.39 2.33 -2.92
C PRO A 173 -21.23 3.78 -3.39
N ALA A 174 -21.64 4.75 -2.56
CA ALA A 174 -21.51 6.17 -2.87
C ALA A 174 -20.04 6.63 -2.82
N VAL A 175 -19.26 6.18 -1.83
CA VAL A 175 -17.83 6.48 -1.75
C VAL A 175 -17.05 5.80 -2.88
N MET A 176 -17.32 4.52 -3.16
CA MET A 176 -16.69 3.82 -4.29
C MET A 176 -16.95 4.51 -5.63
N GLN A 177 -18.17 5.01 -5.85
CA GLN A 177 -18.52 5.77 -7.05
C GLN A 177 -17.87 7.17 -7.09
N ALA A 178 -17.73 7.86 -5.96
CA ALA A 178 -17.05 9.14 -5.87
C ALA A 178 -15.52 9.02 -6.07
N GLU A 179 -14.90 7.94 -5.60
CA GLU A 179 -13.47 7.69 -5.74
C GLU A 179 -13.08 6.97 -7.04
N LYS A 180 -14.07 6.62 -7.87
CA LYS A 180 -13.92 5.92 -9.16
C LYS A 180 -12.90 6.61 -10.05
N LYS A 181 -11.85 5.87 -10.44
CA LYS A 181 -10.82 6.37 -11.35
C LYS A 181 -11.30 6.28 -12.81
N PRO A 182 -10.81 7.13 -13.73
CA PRO A 182 -11.27 7.13 -15.13
C PRO A 182 -11.14 5.77 -15.84
N TRP A 183 -10.15 4.97 -15.46
CA TRP A 183 -9.89 3.63 -16.00
C TRP A 183 -10.73 2.50 -15.35
N HIS A 184 -11.51 2.79 -14.29
CA HIS A 184 -12.45 1.82 -13.72
C HIS A 184 -13.75 1.80 -14.53
N THR A 185 -14.18 0.63 -14.99
CA THR A 185 -15.45 0.46 -15.71
C THR A 185 -16.61 0.27 -14.75
N ARG A 186 -16.54 -0.75 -13.88
CA ARG A 186 -17.59 -1.13 -12.92
C ARG A 186 -17.04 -1.62 -11.58
N PHE A 187 -17.95 -1.71 -10.61
CA PHE A 187 -17.72 -2.31 -9.30
C PHE A 187 -18.58 -3.56 -9.15
N GLU A 188 -18.09 -4.54 -8.40
CA GLU A 188 -18.81 -5.79 -8.11
C GLU A 188 -18.73 -6.05 -6.60
N TYR A 189 -19.87 -6.01 -5.91
CA TYR A 189 -19.93 -6.18 -4.46
C TYR A 189 -20.26 -7.64 -4.13
N ILE A 190 -19.29 -8.35 -3.55
CA ILE A 190 -19.39 -9.76 -3.16
C ILE A 190 -19.98 -9.88 -1.75
N ALA A 191 -19.62 -8.96 -0.86
CA ALA A 191 -20.20 -8.82 0.47
C ALA A 191 -20.18 -7.34 0.89
N ASN A 192 -21.32 -6.81 1.36
CA ASN A 192 -21.42 -5.46 1.90
C ASN A 192 -21.82 -5.55 3.38
N ALA A 193 -20.82 -5.57 4.26
CA ALA A 193 -20.97 -5.80 5.70
C ALA A 193 -21.92 -6.97 6.05
N VAL A 194 -21.58 -8.16 5.55
CA VAL A 194 -22.34 -9.40 5.79
C VAL A 194 -21.84 -10.05 7.07
N LYS A 195 -22.71 -10.19 8.09
CA LYS A 195 -22.33 -10.71 9.41
C LYS A 195 -21.81 -12.15 9.30
N THR A 196 -20.56 -12.36 9.70
CA THR A 196 -19.78 -13.59 9.50
C THR A 196 -18.98 -13.87 10.78
N GLY A 197 -19.42 -14.86 11.56
CA GLY A 197 -18.84 -15.12 12.88
C GLY A 197 -18.99 -13.92 13.82
N SER A 198 -17.87 -13.41 14.34
CA SER A 198 -17.81 -12.26 15.25
C SER A 198 -17.72 -10.88 14.55
N GLY A 199 -17.71 -10.84 13.21
CA GLY A 199 -17.52 -9.59 12.45
C GLY A 199 -18.36 -9.50 11.19
N TYR A 200 -17.99 -8.56 10.31
CA TYR A 200 -18.72 -8.20 9.09
C TYR A 200 -17.80 -8.33 7.88
N ARG A 201 -18.10 -9.26 6.97
CA ARG A 201 -17.34 -9.41 5.73
C ARG A 201 -17.68 -8.27 4.77
N VAL A 202 -16.65 -7.60 4.27
CA VAL A 202 -16.70 -6.60 3.21
C VAL A 202 -15.80 -7.09 2.09
N ALA A 203 -16.38 -7.35 0.92
CA ALA A 203 -15.67 -7.88 -0.24
C ALA A 203 -16.20 -7.25 -1.53
N TYR A 204 -15.30 -6.76 -2.38
CA TYR A 204 -15.64 -6.18 -3.67
C TYR A 204 -14.48 -6.28 -4.67
N LYS A 205 -14.81 -6.15 -5.97
CA LYS A 205 -13.84 -6.03 -7.06
C LYS A 205 -14.05 -4.73 -7.82
N THR A 206 -12.97 -4.15 -8.35
CA THR A 206 -13.03 -3.12 -9.39
C THR A 206 -12.59 -3.73 -10.72
N TYR A 207 -13.30 -3.37 -11.78
CA TYR A 207 -12.98 -3.78 -13.15
C TYR A 207 -12.39 -2.60 -13.92
N CYS A 208 -11.48 -2.91 -14.83
CA CYS A 208 -10.80 -1.98 -15.72
C CYS A 208 -10.96 -2.43 -17.17
N LEU A 209 -11.06 -1.47 -18.08
CA LEU A 209 -11.03 -1.75 -19.52
C LEU A 209 -9.58 -1.93 -19.98
N ILE A 210 -9.30 -2.98 -20.74
CA ILE A 210 -8.03 -3.10 -21.45
C ILE A 210 -8.08 -2.26 -22.73
N GLU A 211 -7.23 -1.23 -22.83
CA GLU A 211 -7.23 -0.30 -23.98
C GLU A 211 -6.34 -0.76 -25.15
N THR A 212 -5.40 -1.69 -24.92
CA THR A 212 -4.37 -2.11 -25.90
C THR A 212 -4.05 -3.61 -25.76
N GLY A 213 -3.48 -4.22 -26.80
CA GLY A 213 -3.14 -5.65 -26.82
C GLY A 213 -4.30 -6.57 -27.26
N PRO A 214 -4.12 -7.90 -27.18
CA PRO A 214 -5.07 -8.89 -27.72
C PRO A 214 -6.40 -8.96 -26.95
N ASP A 215 -6.40 -8.52 -25.69
CA ASP A 215 -7.59 -8.46 -24.83
C ASP A 215 -8.27 -7.08 -24.82
N LYS A 216 -7.94 -6.21 -25.79
CA LYS A 216 -8.54 -4.87 -25.92
C LYS A 216 -10.07 -4.93 -25.94
N GLY A 217 -10.70 -4.07 -25.15
CA GLY A 217 -12.15 -3.97 -25.01
C GLY A 217 -12.76 -4.95 -24.00
N LYS A 218 -11.97 -5.84 -23.38
CA LYS A 218 -12.45 -6.72 -22.30
C LYS A 218 -12.39 -6.02 -20.94
N ASP A 219 -13.32 -6.44 -20.10
CA ASP A 219 -13.51 -5.97 -18.72
C ASP A 219 -12.77 -6.93 -17.78
N HIS A 220 -11.67 -6.49 -17.17
CA HIS A 220 -10.82 -7.34 -16.31
C HIS A 220 -10.78 -6.86 -14.86
N PRO A 221 -10.82 -7.77 -13.86
CA PRO A 221 -10.67 -7.39 -12.46
C PRO A 221 -9.25 -6.86 -12.23
N CYS A 222 -9.14 -5.61 -11.80
CA CYS A 222 -7.87 -4.91 -11.61
C CYS A 222 -7.56 -4.57 -10.15
N TYR A 223 -8.56 -4.67 -9.26
CA TYR A 223 -8.38 -4.67 -7.82
C TYR A 223 -9.43 -5.58 -7.17
N GLU A 224 -9.02 -6.31 -6.14
CA GLU A 224 -9.90 -7.15 -5.33
C GLU A 224 -9.65 -6.84 -3.85
N PHE A 225 -10.74 -6.69 -3.08
CA PHE A 225 -10.74 -6.49 -1.64
C PHE A 225 -11.63 -7.54 -1.00
N ASP A 226 -11.14 -8.18 0.06
CA ASP A 226 -11.92 -9.06 0.93
C ASP A 226 -11.36 -8.95 2.35
N SER A 227 -12.21 -8.64 3.32
CA SER A 227 -11.82 -8.43 4.71
C SER A 227 -13.01 -8.68 5.64
N VAL A 228 -12.72 -8.98 6.91
CA VAL A 228 -13.72 -9.07 7.99
C VAL A 228 -13.42 -7.98 9.00
N LEU A 229 -14.38 -7.08 9.18
CA LEU A 229 -14.28 -5.91 10.06
C LEU A 229 -15.12 -6.12 11.32
N ASP A 230 -14.62 -5.72 12.48
CA ASP A 230 -15.44 -5.61 13.68
C ASP A 230 -16.33 -4.34 13.67
N LEU A 231 -17.25 -4.23 14.63
CA LEU A 231 -18.19 -3.10 14.72
C LEU A 231 -17.49 -1.74 14.95
N GLY A 232 -16.32 -1.71 15.58
CA GLY A 232 -15.50 -0.52 15.75
C GLY A 232 -14.89 -0.07 14.43
N ALA A 233 -14.32 -1.00 13.66
CA ALA A 233 -13.81 -0.74 12.32
C ALA A 233 -14.92 -0.27 11.35
N ILE A 234 -16.11 -0.89 11.40
CA ILE A 234 -17.28 -0.42 10.63
C ILE A 234 -17.68 1.01 11.05
N ARG A 235 -17.75 1.31 12.36
CA ARG A 235 -18.09 2.65 12.87
C ARG A 235 -17.07 3.72 12.44
N GLN A 236 -15.78 3.42 12.51
CA GLN A 236 -14.72 4.33 12.04
C GLN A 236 -14.85 4.58 10.54
N ALA A 237 -15.05 3.52 9.75
CA ALA A 237 -15.22 3.64 8.32
C ALA A 237 -16.47 4.45 7.94
N VAL A 238 -17.59 4.33 8.66
CA VAL A 238 -18.77 5.21 8.48
C VAL A 238 -18.41 6.69 8.67
N ALA A 239 -17.66 7.03 9.71
CA ALA A 239 -17.25 8.42 9.97
C ALA A 239 -16.31 8.97 8.88
N ASP A 240 -15.36 8.17 8.41
CA ASP A 240 -14.46 8.58 7.32
C ASP A 240 -15.18 8.64 5.95
N MET A 241 -16.13 7.75 5.68
CA MET A 241 -16.99 7.79 4.49
C MET A 241 -17.89 9.02 4.45
N LYS A 242 -18.48 9.41 5.60
CA LYS A 242 -19.24 10.66 5.74
C LYS A 242 -18.37 11.88 5.43
N ARG A 243 -17.20 11.98 6.07
CA ARG A 243 -16.23 13.08 5.83
C ARG A 243 -15.81 13.19 4.36
N ARG A 244 -15.64 12.07 3.65
CA ARG A 244 -15.32 12.04 2.20
C ARG A 244 -16.47 12.48 1.31
N LEU A 245 -17.73 12.33 1.75
CA LEU A 245 -18.94 12.75 1.03
C LEU A 245 -19.47 14.13 1.45
N GLY A 246 -18.79 14.84 2.35
CA GLY A 246 -19.26 16.12 2.89
C GLY A 246 -20.49 15.97 3.80
N ARG A 247 -20.51 14.92 4.63
CA ARG A 247 -21.58 14.58 5.59
C ARG A 247 -21.03 14.29 6.98
#